data_AF-A0A1C4Y8H7-F1
#
_entry.id   AF-A0A1C4Y8H7-F1
#
_cell.length_a   1.000
_cell.length_b   1.000
_cell.length_c   1.000
_cell.angle_alpha   90.00
_cell.angle_beta   90.00
_cell.angle_gamma   90.00
#
_symmetry.space_group_name_H-M   'P 1'
#
loop_
_entity.id
_entity.type
_entity.pdbx_description
1 polymer ?
#
loop_
_entity_poly.entity_id
_entity_poly.type
_entity_poly.pdbx_seq_one_letter_code
_entity_poly.pdbx_strand_id
1 'polypeptide(L)'
;MAWHEKATSGDGWRWLAAEHRAAYLVDVARAYLYADDPVSAGRVLMEADRIAPAEIRHRPAGRDVLAQIARDPAAPTTLTHLAVTLKVG
;
A
#
# COMPACT_ATOMS: atom_id res chain seq x y z
N MET A 1 -9.93 8.30 9.00
CA MET A 1 -9.70 7.75 7.64
C MET A 1 -10.42 8.53 6.51
N ALA A 2 -11.60 9.14 6.69
CA ALA A 2 -12.34 9.77 5.57
C ALA A 2 -11.65 10.93 4.80
N TRP A 3 -10.59 11.55 5.34
CA TRP A 3 -9.90 12.66 4.68
C TRP A 3 -9.01 12.22 3.49
N HIS A 4 -8.45 11.00 3.51
CA HIS A 4 -7.65 10.49 2.38
C HIS A 4 -8.52 10.17 1.17
N GLU A 5 -9.73 9.63 1.39
CA GLU A 5 -10.67 9.30 0.33
C GLU A 5 -11.10 10.58 -0.42
N LYS A 6 -11.30 11.67 0.33
CA LYS A 6 -11.61 12.98 -0.25
C LYS A 6 -10.41 13.59 -0.99
N ALA A 7 -9.20 13.43 -0.48
CA ALA A 7 -7.97 13.95 -1.10
C ALA A 7 -7.59 13.23 -2.40
N THR A 8 -7.88 11.92 -2.50
CA THR A 8 -7.58 11.10 -3.69
C THR A 8 -8.65 11.18 -4.78
N SER A 9 -9.82 11.75 -4.48
CA SER A 9 -10.96 11.86 -5.42
C SER A 9 -10.91 13.09 -6.34
N GLY A 10 -10.01 14.05 -6.11
CA GLY A 10 -9.95 15.31 -6.88
C GLY A 10 -9.03 15.27 -8.10
N ASP A 11 -9.27 16.13 -9.09
CA ASP A 11 -8.43 16.21 -10.31
C ASP A 11 -6.96 16.52 -10.01
N GLY A 12 -6.68 17.33 -8.98
CA GLY A 12 -5.32 17.62 -8.50
C GLY A 12 -4.50 16.36 -8.16
N TRP A 13 -5.16 15.30 -7.69
CA TRP A 13 -4.53 14.00 -7.45
C TRP A 13 -4.05 13.34 -8.74
N ARG A 14 -4.84 13.41 -9.83
CA ARG A 14 -4.46 12.84 -11.13
C ARG A 14 -3.26 13.52 -11.77
N TRP A 15 -2.99 14.78 -11.42
CA TRP A 15 -1.84 15.54 -11.91
C TRP A 15 -0.52 15.21 -11.17
N LEU A 16 -0.56 14.50 -10.04
CA LEU A 16 0.64 14.01 -9.37
C LEU A 16 1.26 12.83 -10.12
N ALA A 17 2.59 12.79 -10.11
CA ALA A 17 3.37 11.64 -10.59
C ALA A 17 2.87 10.35 -9.92
N ALA A 18 2.81 9.25 -10.67
CA ALA A 18 2.29 7.98 -10.20
C ALA A 18 3.05 7.49 -8.96
N GLU A 19 4.35 7.76 -8.92
CA GLU A 19 5.25 7.43 -7.81
C GLU A 19 4.86 8.19 -6.54
N HIS A 20 4.56 9.49 -6.63
CA HIS A 20 4.12 10.27 -5.47
C HIS A 20 2.77 9.80 -4.94
N ARG A 21 1.86 9.45 -5.85
CA ARG A 21 0.56 8.89 -5.47
C ARG A 21 0.71 7.56 -4.76
N ALA A 22 1.53 6.66 -5.31
CA ALA A 22 1.80 5.36 -4.70
C ALA A 22 2.51 5.50 -3.34
N ALA A 23 3.49 6.41 -3.22
CA ALA A 23 4.18 6.68 -1.96
C ALA A 23 3.21 7.13 -0.86
N TYR A 24 2.30 8.06 -1.18
CA TYR A 24 1.25 8.46 -0.24
C TYR A 24 0.32 7.31 0.14
N LEU A 25 -0.07 6.46 -0.81
CA LEU A 25 -0.90 5.29 -0.50
C LEU A 25 -0.17 4.28 0.39
N VAL A 26 1.16 4.13 0.25
CA VAL A 26 1.97 3.32 1.18
C VAL A 26 1.91 3.91 2.60
N ASP A 27 1.99 5.22 2.75
CA ASP A 27 1.85 5.87 4.06
C ASP A 27 0.44 5.69 4.65
N VAL A 28 -0.61 5.75 3.82
CA VAL A 28 -1.99 5.45 4.23
C VAL A 28 -2.15 3.99 4.64
N ALA A 29 -1.58 3.04 3.90
CA ALA A 29 -1.60 1.62 4.25
C ALA A 29 -0.93 1.39 5.61
N ARG A 30 0.19 2.09 5.88
CA ARG A 30 0.84 2.06 7.20
C ARG A 30 -0.04 2.62 8.31
N ALA A 31 -0.79 3.69 8.04
CA ALA A 31 -1.73 4.24 9.01
C ALA A 31 -2.88 3.27 9.35
N TYR A 32 -3.35 2.47 8.39
CA TYR A 32 -4.33 1.40 8.64
C TYR A 32 -3.75 0.27 9.50
N LEU A 33 -2.49 -0.10 9.31
CA LEU A 33 -1.82 -1.07 10.18
C LEU A 33 -1.71 -0.57 11.62
N TYR A 34 -1.37 0.72 11.83
CA TYR A 34 -1.39 1.31 13.16
C TYR A 34 -2.79 1.39 13.79
N ALA A 35 -3.83 1.33 12.96
CA ALA A 35 -5.23 1.29 13.40
C ALA A 35 -5.77 -0.15 13.55
N ASP A 36 -4.92 -1.18 13.47
CA ASP A 36 -5.29 -2.60 13.55
C ASP A 36 -6.28 -3.05 12.45
N ASP A 37 -6.20 -2.44 11.27
CA ASP A 37 -7.03 -2.78 10.10
C ASP A 37 -6.15 -3.27 8.92
N PRO A 38 -5.67 -4.53 8.98
CA PRO A 38 -4.80 -5.10 7.95
C PRO A 38 -5.52 -5.30 6.61
N VAL A 39 -6.85 -5.42 6.61
CA VAL A 39 -7.65 -5.61 5.39
C VAL A 39 -7.66 -4.31 4.58
N SER A 40 -7.96 -3.18 5.21
CA SER A 40 -7.90 -1.88 4.56
C SER A 40 -6.47 -1.51 4.15
N ALA A 41 -5.48 -1.83 5.00
CA ALA A 41 -4.07 -1.65 4.66
C ALA A 41 -3.69 -2.41 3.37
N GLY A 42 -4.08 -3.68 3.28
CA GLY A 42 -3.84 -4.51 2.10
C GLY A 42 -4.52 -3.96 0.85
N ARG A 43 -5.77 -3.52 0.96
CA ARG A 43 -6.50 -2.93 -0.18
C ARG A 43 -5.80 -1.69 -0.73
N VAL A 44 -5.36 -0.80 0.16
CA VAL A 44 -4.64 0.42 -0.22
C VAL A 44 -3.26 0.09 -0.82
N LEU A 45 -2.56 -0.90 -0.27
CA LEU A 45 -1.27 -1.33 -0.81
C LEU A 45 -1.40 -1.94 -2.22
N MET A 46 -2.48 -2.70 -2.48
CA MET A 46 -2.78 -3.19 -3.83
C MET A 46 -3.09 -2.06 -4.82
N GLU A 47 -3.71 -0.97 -4.37
CA GLU A 47 -3.90 0.23 -5.19
C GLU A 47 -2.56 0.87 -5.56
N ALA A 48 -1.67 1.00 -4.57
CA ALA A 48 -0.33 1.55 -4.77
C ALA A 48 0.50 0.69 -5.75
N ASP A 49 0.49 -0.65 -5.62
CA ASP A 49 1.18 -1.55 -6.54
C ASP A 49 0.63 -1.43 -7.97
N ARG A 50 -0.68 -1.19 -8.13
CA ARG A 50 -1.27 -1.00 -9.47
C ARG A 50 -0.89 0.34 -10.10
N ILE A 51 -0.77 1.41 -9.31
CA ILE A 51 -0.43 2.75 -9.80
C ILE A 51 1.07 2.85 -10.14
N ALA A 52 1.94 2.37 -9.24
CA ALA A 52 3.38 2.38 -9.45
C ALA A 52 4.02 1.15 -8.78
N PRO A 53 4.11 0.00 -9.49
CA PRO A 53 4.68 -1.23 -8.92
C PRO A 53 6.11 -1.05 -8.40
N ALA A 54 6.87 -0.13 -9.01
CA ALA A 54 8.24 0.15 -8.63
C ALA A 54 8.37 0.66 -7.18
N GLU A 55 7.38 1.43 -6.70
CA GLU A 55 7.38 1.96 -5.33
C GLU A 55 7.15 0.85 -4.29
N ILE A 56 6.46 -0.24 -4.65
CA ILE A 56 6.29 -1.40 -3.75
C ILE A 56 7.45 -2.37 -3.86
N ARG A 57 7.98 -2.57 -5.07
CA ARG A 57 8.98 -3.61 -5.35
C ARG A 57 10.41 -3.19 -5.02
N HIS A 58 10.74 -1.90 -5.26
CA HIS A 58 12.12 -1.41 -5.19
C HIS A 58 12.37 -0.44 -4.03
N ARG A 59 11.35 0.20 -3.47
CA ARG A 59 11.56 1.09 -2.32
C ARG A 59 11.46 0.32 -1.01
N PRO A 60 12.30 0.66 -0.01
CA PRO A 60 12.23 0.06 1.32
C PRO A 60 10.86 0.24 1.99
N ALA A 61 10.26 1.43 1.89
CA ALA A 61 8.98 1.73 2.56
C ALA A 61 7.83 0.82 2.11
N GLY A 62 7.68 0.60 0.80
CA GLY A 62 6.66 -0.30 0.26
C GLY A 62 6.89 -1.77 0.64
N ARG A 63 8.16 -2.19 0.63
CA ARG A 63 8.59 -3.54 1.05
C ARG A 63 8.31 -3.81 2.54
N ASP A 64 8.56 -2.83 3.41
CA ASP A 64 8.34 -2.95 4.85
C ASP A 64 6.85 -3.08 5.21
N VAL A 65 6.00 -2.30 4.53
CA VAL A 65 4.54 -2.36 4.72
C VAL A 65 3.99 -3.69 4.16
N LEU A 66 4.49 -4.14 3.01
CA LEU A 66 4.14 -5.44 2.44
C LEU A 66 4.51 -6.59 3.38
N ALA A 67 5.70 -6.57 3.98
CA ALA A 67 6.15 -7.59 4.93
C ALA A 67 5.28 -7.60 6.20
N GLN A 68 4.91 -6.42 6.72
CA GLN A 68 4.02 -6.34 7.88
C GLN A 68 2.62 -6.89 7.57
N ILE A 69 2.04 -6.53 6.43
CA ILE A 69 0.74 -7.07 6.01
C ILE A 69 0.85 -8.58 5.82
N ALA A 70 1.89 -9.10 5.16
CA ALA A 70 2.02 -10.53 4.88
C ALA A 70 2.20 -11.42 6.13
N ARG A 71 2.59 -10.84 7.28
CA ARG A 71 2.66 -11.54 8.56
C ARG A 71 1.31 -11.65 9.25
N ASP A 72 0.31 -10.89 8.82
CA ASP A 72 -1.03 -10.92 9.38
C ASP A 72 -1.81 -12.15 8.86
N PRO A 73 -2.47 -12.93 9.73
CA PRO A 73 -3.22 -14.11 9.31
C PRO A 73 -4.47 -13.79 8.47
N ALA A 74 -4.98 -12.56 8.52
CA ALA A 74 -6.09 -12.07 7.71
C ALA A 74 -5.62 -11.37 6.42
N ALA A 75 -4.32 -11.42 6.10
CA ALA A 75 -3.77 -10.82 4.90
C ALA A 75 -4.40 -11.41 3.62
N PRO A 76 -4.72 -10.57 2.62
CA PRO A 76 -5.12 -11.06 1.31
C PRO A 76 -4.05 -11.96 0.69
N THR A 77 -4.44 -13.14 0.20
CA THR A 77 -3.52 -14.15 -0.36
C THR A 77 -2.63 -13.60 -1.48
N THR A 78 -3.14 -12.64 -2.25
CA THR A 78 -2.39 -11.94 -3.31
C THR A 78 -1.18 -11.19 -2.77
N LEU A 79 -1.30 -10.53 -1.62
CA LEU A 79 -0.20 -9.81 -0.99
C LEU A 79 0.79 -10.77 -0.33
N THR A 80 0.32 -11.85 0.28
CA THR A 80 1.19 -12.91 0.79
C THR A 80 2.05 -13.51 -0.33
N HIS A 81 1.44 -13.80 -1.49
CA HIS A 81 2.16 -14.32 -2.65
C HIS A 81 3.15 -13.29 -3.24
N LEU A 82 2.77 -12.02 -3.27
CA LEU A 82 3.67 -10.93 -3.67
C LEU A 82 4.87 -10.82 -2.73
N ALA A 83 4.65 -10.90 -1.41
CA ALA A 83 5.70 -10.86 -0.40
C ALA A 83 6.71 -12.02 -0.59
N VAL A 84 6.21 -13.25 -0.79
CA VAL A 84 7.04 -14.42 -1.10
C VAL A 84 7.86 -14.22 -2.38
N THR A 85 7.22 -13.73 -3.45
CA THR A 85 7.88 -13.48 -4.74
C THR A 85 9.01 -12.46 -4.60
N LEU A 86 8.78 -11.41 -3.81
CA LEU A 86 9.74 -10.34 -3.58
C LEU A 86 10.75 -10.67 -2.47
N LYS A 87 10.64 -11.84 -1.82
CA LYS A 87 11.43 -12.27 -0.66
C LYS A 87 11.43 -11.23 0.45
N VAL A 88 10.24 -10.72 0.75
CA VAL A 88 9.99 -9.81 1.88
C VAL A 88 9.17 -10.59 2.90
N GLY A 89 9.70 -10.72 4.11
CA GLY A 89 9.13 -11.56 5.17
C GLY A 89 9.97 -11.46 6.44
#